data_AF-A0A1H7GMQ5-F1
#
_entry.id   AF-A0A1H7GMQ5-F1
#
_cell.length_a   1.000
_cell.length_b   1.000
_cell.length_c   1.000
_cell.angle_alpha   90.00
_cell.angle_beta   90.00
_cell.angle_gamma   90.00
#
_symmetry.space_group_name_H-M   'P 1'
#
loop_
_entity.id
_entity.type
_entity.pdbx_description
1 polymer ?
#
loop_
_entity_poly.entity_id
_entity_poly.type
_entity_poly.pdbx_seq_one_letter_code
_entity_poly.pdbx_strand_id
1 'polypeptide(L)'
;MPAAIARPWGTSSKTRTAGLIVVALVHVAMVAALVEGFRRHAAPTPPPITQVSIEQAPPETPKRDLPAPAETPQFPAVKPFLVAIPEEPVIMPSSPPGITPASNIATEASSTAEPLGPSTSSGAAGKGAVQPALSEPVSPGMVCTAMGVPEMPSVSWTGEATFHVVADVRAGRVVSTEIRALQGSMDARTRRAFSNAIDTVLKQRYVCPGDHRFQQDFAFRVD
;
A
#
# COMPACT_ATOMS: atom_id res chain seq x y z
N MET A 1 18.20 35.42 52.85
CA MET A 1 19.08 34.47 52.15
C MET A 1 18.58 33.05 52.43
N PRO A 2 17.88 32.39 51.50
CA PRO A 2 17.41 31.02 51.71
C PRO A 2 18.50 29.99 51.39
N ALA A 3 18.70 29.06 52.31
CA ALA A 3 19.64 27.95 52.18
C ALA A 3 19.04 26.86 51.27
N ALA A 4 19.75 26.52 50.19
CA ALA A 4 19.39 25.45 49.29
C ALA A 4 19.71 24.08 49.93
N ILE A 5 18.66 23.32 50.24
CA ILE A 5 18.77 21.94 50.71
C ILE A 5 18.95 21.04 49.49
N ALA A 6 20.19 20.58 49.26
CA ALA A 6 20.50 19.60 48.22
C ALA A 6 19.89 18.24 48.60
N ARG A 7 18.94 17.75 47.80
CA ARG A 7 18.39 16.40 47.92
C ARG A 7 19.30 15.39 47.22
N PRO A 8 19.77 14.32 47.88
CA PRO A 8 20.61 13.31 47.26
C PRO A 8 19.77 12.40 46.34
N TRP A 9 19.84 12.61 45.04
CA TRP A 9 19.35 11.66 44.04
C TRP A 9 20.40 10.58 43.79
N GLY A 10 20.52 9.65 44.75
CA GLY A 10 21.34 8.45 44.62
C GLY A 10 20.49 7.21 44.83
N THR A 11 19.71 6.79 43.84
CA THR A 11 19.08 5.46 43.88
C THR A 11 19.95 4.44 43.16
N SER A 12 20.56 3.58 43.98
CA SER A 12 21.36 2.39 43.67
C SER A 12 20.99 1.72 42.34
N SER A 13 21.95 1.63 41.42
CA SER A 13 21.83 0.97 40.10
C SER A 13 21.31 -0.47 40.17
N LYS A 14 21.51 -1.16 41.30
CA LYS A 14 21.04 -2.55 41.52
C LYS A 14 19.52 -2.72 41.45
N THR A 15 18.71 -1.77 41.91
CA THR A 15 17.25 -1.90 41.90
C THR A 15 16.66 -1.68 40.50
N ARG A 16 17.29 -0.84 39.68
CA ARG A 16 16.86 -0.60 38.29
C ARG A 16 17.13 -1.82 37.41
N THR A 17 18.28 -2.48 37.58
CA THR A 17 18.61 -3.70 36.84
C THR A 17 17.70 -4.88 37.22
N ALA A 18 17.36 -5.03 38.51
CA ALA A 18 16.42 -6.06 38.96
C ALA A 18 15.03 -5.88 38.31
N GLY A 19 14.53 -4.65 38.21
CA GLY A 19 13.27 -4.36 37.54
C GLY A 19 13.27 -4.73 36.06
N LEU A 20 14.34 -4.39 35.33
CA LEU A 20 14.47 -4.74 33.91
C LEU A 20 14.52 -6.25 33.68
N ILE A 21 15.23 -7.00 34.52
CA ILE A 21 15.31 -8.46 34.43
C ILE A 21 13.93 -9.09 34.64
N VAL A 22 13.16 -8.62 35.63
CA VAL A 22 11.80 -9.12 35.88
C VAL A 22 10.88 -8.86 34.70
N VAL A 23 10.90 -7.64 34.13
CA VAL A 23 10.08 -7.31 32.96
C VAL A 23 10.45 -8.18 31.76
N ALA A 24 11.75 -8.39 31.51
CA ALA A 24 12.22 -9.25 30.44
C ALA A 24 11.73 -10.70 30.62
N LEU A 25 11.79 -11.25 31.84
CA LEU A 25 11.29 -12.60 32.13
C LEU A 25 9.78 -12.73 31.91
N VAL A 26 8.99 -11.71 32.29
CA VAL A 26 7.54 -11.68 32.04
C VAL A 26 7.23 -11.67 30.54
N HIS A 27 7.96 -10.88 29.75
CA HIS A 27 7.77 -10.85 28.29
C HIS A 27 8.11 -12.19 27.64
N VAL A 28 9.23 -12.81 28.04
CA VAL A 28 9.62 -14.12 27.53
C VAL A 28 8.57 -15.18 27.89
N ALA A 29 8.05 -15.17 29.12
CA ALA A 29 6.99 -16.09 29.53
C ALA A 29 5.70 -15.88 28.72
N MET A 30 5.32 -14.63 28.44
CA MET A 30 4.14 -14.31 27.64
C MET A 30 4.28 -14.81 26.19
N VAL A 31 5.43 -14.57 25.56
CA VAL A 31 5.71 -15.07 24.20
C VAL A 31 5.72 -16.59 24.15
N ALA A 32 6.33 -17.25 25.14
CA ALA A 32 6.35 -18.72 25.23
C ALA A 32 4.93 -19.30 25.36
N ALA A 33 4.07 -18.69 26.20
CA ALA A 33 2.68 -19.10 26.34
C ALA A 33 1.88 -18.95 25.04
N LEU A 34 2.11 -17.86 24.28
CA LEU A 34 1.49 -17.67 22.96
C LEU A 34 1.92 -18.77 21.97
N VAL A 35 3.22 -19.05 21.87
CA VAL A 35 3.74 -20.09 20.95
C VAL A 35 3.17 -21.47 21.29
N GLU A 36 3.11 -21.81 22.58
CA GLU A 36 2.57 -23.10 23.05
C GLU A 36 1.05 -23.19 22.83
N GLY A 37 0.32 -22.07 23.01
CA GLY A 37 -1.11 -21.98 22.71
C GLY A 37 -1.42 -22.22 21.23
N PHE A 38 -0.62 -21.66 20.32
CA PHE A 38 -0.79 -21.88 18.88
C PHE A 38 -0.46 -23.31 18.46
N ARG A 39 0.51 -23.96 19.11
CA ARG A 39 0.85 -25.37 18.83
C ARG A 39 -0.28 -26.35 19.13
N ARG A 40 -1.13 -26.04 20.11
CA ARG A 40 -2.26 -26.91 20.50
C ARG A 40 -3.50 -26.78 19.60
N HIS A 41 -3.53 -25.77 18.72
CA HIS A 41 -4.65 -25.52 17.80
C HIS A 41 -4.34 -25.77 16.32
N ALA A 42 -3.18 -26.38 16.03
CA ALA A 42 -2.98 -26.98 14.71
C ALA A 42 -3.93 -28.17 14.58
N ALA A 43 -5.06 -27.95 13.90
CA ALA A 43 -6.02 -29.00 13.59
C ALA A 43 -5.30 -30.20 12.96
N PRO A 44 -5.77 -31.44 13.23
CA PRO A 44 -5.22 -32.62 12.59
C PRO A 44 -5.24 -32.41 11.08
N THR A 45 -4.07 -32.54 10.46
CA THR A 45 -3.89 -32.45 9.01
C THR A 45 -5.00 -33.26 8.34
N PRO A 46 -5.87 -32.66 7.52
CA PRO A 46 -6.90 -33.41 6.83
C PRO A 46 -6.21 -34.52 6.03
N PRO A 47 -6.79 -35.74 5.99
CA PRO A 47 -6.17 -36.85 5.29
C PRO A 47 -5.88 -36.42 3.84
N PRO A 48 -4.73 -36.83 3.29
CA PRO A 48 -4.37 -36.49 1.92
C PRO A 48 -5.50 -36.99 1.03
N ILE A 49 -6.11 -36.06 0.28
CA ILE A 49 -7.12 -36.37 -0.73
C ILE A 49 -6.41 -37.24 -1.76
N THR A 50 -6.61 -38.55 -1.65
CA THR A 50 -6.35 -39.49 -2.73
C THR A 50 -7.25 -39.04 -3.87
N GLN A 51 -6.66 -38.31 -4.82
CA GLN A 51 -7.28 -38.09 -6.11
C GLN A 51 -7.44 -39.47 -6.74
N VAL A 52 -8.63 -40.04 -6.56
CA VAL A 52 -9.06 -41.20 -7.33
C VAL A 52 -9.11 -40.68 -8.77
N SER A 53 -8.05 -40.96 -9.52
CA SER A 53 -8.09 -40.93 -10.97
C SER A 53 -9.14 -41.95 -11.35
N ILE A 54 -10.37 -41.47 -11.56
CA ILE A 54 -11.36 -42.22 -12.30
C ILE A 54 -10.77 -42.30 -13.70
N GLU A 55 -10.11 -43.42 -13.99
CA GLU A 55 -9.93 -43.95 -15.33
C GLU A 55 -11.35 -44.04 -15.89
N GLN A 56 -11.79 -42.94 -16.49
CA GLN A 56 -13.07 -42.83 -17.12
C GLN A 56 -12.97 -43.71 -18.35
N ALA A 57 -13.52 -44.93 -18.25
CA ALA A 57 -13.73 -45.80 -19.38
C ALA A 57 -14.30 -44.93 -20.52
N PRO A 58 -13.75 -45.03 -21.74
CA PRO A 58 -14.17 -44.19 -22.86
C PRO A 58 -15.69 -44.21 -22.93
N PRO A 59 -16.40 -43.07 -22.76
CA PRO A 59 -17.83 -43.08 -22.86
C PRO A 59 -18.17 -43.56 -24.27
N GLU A 60 -18.81 -44.72 -24.36
CA GLU A 60 -19.41 -45.18 -25.60
C GLU A 60 -20.25 -44.03 -26.14
N THR A 61 -19.81 -43.48 -27.27
CA THR A 61 -20.50 -42.41 -27.97
C THR A 61 -21.95 -42.81 -28.15
N PRO A 62 -22.92 -42.11 -27.51
CA PRO A 62 -24.29 -42.23 -27.94
C PRO A 62 -24.31 -41.74 -29.38
N LYS A 63 -24.77 -42.60 -30.31
CA LYS A 63 -25.11 -42.19 -31.67
C LYS A 63 -26.19 -41.13 -31.53
N ARG A 64 -25.76 -39.87 -31.45
CA ARG A 64 -26.62 -38.71 -31.58
C ARG A 64 -27.04 -38.72 -33.03
N ASP A 65 -28.28 -39.17 -33.28
CA ASP A 65 -28.93 -38.92 -34.55
C ASP A 65 -28.77 -37.43 -34.85
N LEU A 66 -28.03 -37.12 -35.91
CA LEU A 66 -27.89 -35.76 -36.41
C LEU A 66 -29.28 -35.30 -36.83
N PRO A 67 -29.90 -34.28 -36.20
CA PRO A 67 -30.86 -33.48 -36.93
C PRO A 67 -30.10 -32.81 -38.09
N ALA A 68 -30.75 -32.75 -39.25
CA ALA A 68 -30.20 -32.20 -40.48
C ALA A 68 -29.51 -30.84 -40.25
N PRO A 69 -28.44 -30.52 -41.00
CA PRO A 69 -27.69 -29.28 -40.84
C PRO A 69 -28.65 -28.09 -40.90
N ALA A 70 -28.79 -27.37 -39.79
CA ALA A 70 -29.48 -26.10 -39.78
C ALA A 70 -28.69 -25.15 -40.69
N GLU A 71 -29.36 -24.67 -41.72
CA GLU A 71 -28.87 -23.67 -42.66
C GLU A 71 -28.31 -22.48 -41.88
N THR A 72 -27.04 -22.18 -42.08
CA THR A 72 -26.36 -21.08 -41.37
C THR A 72 -26.96 -19.77 -41.87
N PRO A 73 -27.58 -18.92 -41.02
CA PRO A 73 -28.02 -17.61 -41.47
C PRO A 73 -26.80 -16.82 -41.96
N GLN A 74 -26.78 -16.51 -43.26
CA GLN A 74 -25.78 -15.65 -43.85
C GLN A 74 -25.94 -14.26 -43.25
N PHE A 75 -25.04 -13.88 -42.33
CA PHE A 75 -24.95 -12.51 -41.89
C PHE A 75 -24.51 -11.65 -43.08
N PRO A 76 -25.28 -10.63 -43.48
CA PRO A 76 -24.86 -9.73 -44.54
C PRO A 76 -23.56 -9.04 -44.10
N ALA A 77 -22.54 -9.13 -44.95
CA ALA A 77 -21.27 -8.46 -44.71
C ALA A 77 -21.52 -6.94 -44.55
N VAL A 78 -21.36 -6.45 -43.33
CA VAL A 78 -21.43 -5.02 -43.05
C VAL A 78 -20.19 -4.38 -43.69
N LYS A 79 -20.41 -3.63 -44.77
CA LYS A 79 -19.36 -2.83 -45.41
C LYS A 79 -18.76 -1.88 -44.37
N PRO A 80 -17.43 -1.82 -44.21
CA PRO A 80 -16.81 -0.83 -43.34
C PRO A 80 -17.16 0.57 -43.86
N PHE A 81 -17.93 1.31 -43.06
CA PHE A 81 -18.22 2.71 -43.31
C PHE A 81 -16.98 3.52 -42.90
N LEU A 82 -16.26 4.01 -43.91
CA LEU A 82 -15.20 5.01 -43.70
C LEU A 82 -15.88 6.32 -43.30
N VAL A 83 -15.94 6.59 -41.99
CA VAL A 83 -16.22 7.93 -41.48
C VAL A 83 -15.01 8.79 -41.88
N ALA A 84 -15.20 9.72 -42.81
CA ALA A 84 -14.24 10.78 -43.05
C ALA A 84 -14.20 11.66 -41.80
N ILE A 85 -13.09 11.58 -41.06
CA ILE A 85 -12.82 12.44 -39.90
C ILE A 85 -12.71 13.87 -40.44
N PRO A 86 -13.58 14.81 -40.02
CA PRO A 86 -13.44 16.21 -40.36
C PRO A 86 -12.10 16.72 -39.81
N GLU A 87 -11.25 17.26 -40.69
CA GLU A 87 -10.02 17.94 -40.29
C GLU A 87 -10.40 19.20 -39.52
N GLU A 88 -10.26 19.19 -38.19
CA GLU A 88 -10.27 20.40 -37.40
C GLU A 88 -9.07 21.27 -37.79
N PRO A 89 -9.27 22.57 -38.09
CA PRO A 89 -8.17 23.46 -38.39
C PRO A 89 -7.26 23.60 -37.16
N VAL A 90 -5.98 23.28 -37.35
CA VAL A 90 -4.92 23.59 -36.39
C VAL A 90 -4.84 25.11 -36.22
N ILE A 91 -5.43 25.61 -35.15
CA ILE A 91 -5.23 26.98 -34.70
C ILE A 91 -3.87 27.00 -34.02
N MET A 92 -2.84 27.49 -34.72
CA MET A 92 -1.54 27.79 -34.12
C MET A 92 -1.72 28.87 -33.04
N PRO A 93 -1.34 28.64 -31.77
CA PRO A 93 -1.26 29.73 -30.80
C PRO A 93 -0.08 30.64 -31.16
N SER A 94 -0.42 31.86 -31.57
CA SER A 94 0.48 32.99 -31.72
C SER A 94 1.00 33.46 -30.36
N SER A 95 2.33 33.54 -30.25
CA SER A 95 3.18 34.37 -29.37
C SER A 95 2.86 34.55 -27.86
N PRO A 96 3.89 34.49 -26.99
CA PRO A 96 3.75 34.74 -25.55
C PRO A 96 3.70 36.25 -25.23
N PRO A 97 2.77 36.72 -24.38
CA PRO A 97 2.90 38.01 -23.74
C PRO A 97 3.48 37.89 -22.33
N GLY A 98 4.57 38.63 -22.11
CA GLY A 98 4.69 39.55 -20.98
C GLY A 98 4.91 38.95 -19.58
N ILE A 99 6.18 38.91 -19.19
CA ILE A 99 6.62 38.78 -17.80
C ILE A 99 6.21 40.07 -17.05
N THR A 100 5.42 39.97 -15.98
CA THR A 100 5.28 41.04 -14.98
C THR A 100 5.58 40.49 -13.59
N PRO A 101 6.66 40.95 -12.91
CA PRO A 101 6.84 40.69 -11.50
C PRO A 101 6.03 41.71 -10.68
N ALA A 102 5.03 41.25 -9.93
CA ALA A 102 4.40 42.03 -8.88
C ALA A 102 4.72 41.40 -7.51
N SER A 103 5.78 41.95 -6.92
CA SER A 103 6.03 41.95 -5.48
C SER A 103 4.76 42.40 -4.75
N ASN A 104 4.34 41.67 -3.72
CA ASN A 104 3.84 42.31 -2.49
C ASN A 104 4.00 41.39 -1.29
N ILE A 105 4.69 41.96 -0.32
CA ILE A 105 4.97 41.51 1.03
C ILE A 105 3.68 41.68 1.85
N ALA A 106 3.30 40.66 2.61
CA ALA A 106 2.51 40.83 3.83
C ALA A 106 2.91 39.74 4.83
N THR A 107 3.94 40.09 5.60
CA THR A 107 4.29 39.57 6.91
C THR A 107 3.07 39.55 7.83
N GLU A 108 2.78 38.41 8.47
CA GLU A 108 2.44 38.41 9.88
C GLU A 108 2.84 37.07 10.52
N ALA A 109 3.76 37.20 11.46
CA ALA A 109 4.26 36.15 12.31
C ALA A 109 3.35 36.01 13.54
N SER A 110 3.18 34.79 14.04
CA SER A 110 3.35 34.59 15.48
C SER A 110 3.83 33.18 15.76
N SER A 111 5.11 33.13 16.12
CA SER A 111 5.77 32.02 16.78
C SER A 111 5.31 31.99 18.24
N THR A 112 4.92 30.82 18.74
CA THR A 112 5.07 30.45 20.16
C THR A 112 5.66 29.06 20.18
N ALA A 113 6.96 29.00 20.44
CA ALA A 113 7.70 27.78 20.77
C ALA A 113 8.00 27.80 22.27
N GLU A 114 7.82 26.66 22.95
CA GLU A 114 8.63 26.25 24.11
C GLU A 114 8.40 24.74 24.43
N PRO A 115 9.25 24.05 25.23
CA PRO A 115 10.27 23.18 24.68
C PRO A 115 10.38 21.77 25.33
N LEU A 116 11.08 20.88 24.63
CA LEU A 116 11.90 19.75 25.15
C LEU A 116 11.25 18.71 26.07
N GLY A 117 10.73 17.65 25.45
CA GLY A 117 10.66 16.32 26.08
C GLY A 117 11.82 15.43 25.60
N PRO A 118 12.62 14.81 26.50
CA PRO A 118 13.63 13.83 26.09
C PRO A 118 12.97 12.52 25.65
N SER A 119 12.90 12.28 24.34
CA SER A 119 12.51 10.99 23.79
C SER A 119 13.61 9.95 24.08
N THR A 120 13.33 9.07 25.02
CA THR A 120 14.05 7.82 25.27
C THR A 120 13.99 6.93 24.02
N SER A 121 15.08 6.85 23.25
CA SER A 121 15.32 5.75 22.32
C SER A 121 15.97 4.59 23.09
N SER A 122 15.26 3.47 23.22
CA SER A 122 15.82 2.22 23.75
C SER A 122 15.53 1.08 22.77
N GLY A 123 16.60 0.65 22.08
CA GLY A 123 16.96 -0.73 21.80
C GLY A 123 16.07 -1.61 20.91
N ALA A 124 16.61 -2.02 19.75
CA ALA A 124 16.69 -3.43 19.37
C ALA A 124 17.69 -3.62 18.21
N ALA A 125 18.87 -4.14 18.55
CA ALA A 125 19.83 -4.66 17.58
C ALA A 125 19.32 -6.02 17.06
N GLY A 126 18.57 -5.98 15.96
CA GLY A 126 18.30 -7.13 15.12
C GLY A 126 19.31 -7.16 13.97
N LYS A 127 20.06 -8.27 13.85
CA LYS A 127 20.78 -8.60 12.61
C LYS A 127 19.75 -8.77 11.50
N GLY A 128 19.55 -7.73 10.71
CA GLY A 128 18.74 -7.71 9.50
C GLY A 128 19.46 -6.86 8.47
N ALA A 129 19.40 -7.28 7.22
CA ALA A 129 20.09 -6.69 6.07
C ALA A 129 20.17 -5.16 6.13
N VAL A 130 21.32 -4.62 5.71
CA VAL A 130 21.60 -3.18 5.53
C VAL A 130 20.41 -2.53 4.80
N GLN A 131 19.47 -2.00 5.57
CA GLN A 131 18.40 -1.15 5.05
C GLN A 131 19.08 0.17 4.69
N PRO A 132 19.02 0.61 3.43
CA PRO A 132 19.57 1.89 3.04
C PRO A 132 18.95 2.97 3.92
N ALA A 133 19.80 3.83 4.50
CA ALA A 133 19.42 4.86 5.45
C ALA A 133 18.14 5.56 5.01
N LEU A 134 17.14 5.57 5.91
CA LEU A 134 15.80 6.10 5.68
C LEU A 134 15.91 7.54 5.16
N SER A 135 15.78 7.70 3.85
CA SER A 135 15.43 8.97 3.27
C SER A 135 14.03 9.32 3.79
N GLU A 136 13.86 10.55 4.28
CA GLU A 136 12.52 11.00 4.64
C GLU A 136 11.60 10.83 3.43
N PRO A 137 10.38 10.34 3.64
CA PRO A 137 9.46 10.06 2.55
C PRO A 137 9.07 11.36 1.85
N VAL A 138 9.40 11.46 0.57
CA VAL A 138 9.11 12.64 -0.26
C VAL A 138 7.73 12.46 -0.91
N SER A 139 7.09 13.55 -1.35
CA SER A 139 5.87 13.45 -2.14
C SER A 139 6.15 12.86 -3.54
N PRO A 140 5.28 12.00 -4.08
CA PRO A 140 5.51 11.31 -5.36
C PRO A 140 5.61 12.27 -6.54
N GLY A 141 4.89 13.40 -6.51
CA GLY A 141 4.88 14.39 -7.60
C GLY A 141 6.21 15.10 -7.83
N MET A 142 7.12 15.06 -6.85
CA MET A 142 8.47 15.63 -6.98
C MET A 142 9.49 14.64 -7.53
N VAL A 143 9.20 13.34 -7.45
CA VAL A 143 10.17 12.26 -7.71
C VAL A 143 9.78 11.43 -8.92
N CYS A 144 8.48 11.22 -9.13
CA CYS A 144 7.97 10.37 -10.18
C CYS A 144 7.61 11.20 -11.42
N THR A 145 8.18 10.81 -12.56
CA THR A 145 7.93 11.42 -13.87
C THR A 145 6.59 11.01 -14.47
N ALA A 146 6.13 9.79 -14.15
CA ALA A 146 4.83 9.28 -14.55
C ALA A 146 4.13 8.72 -13.32
N MET A 147 2.84 9.01 -13.20
CA MET A 147 1.96 8.56 -12.12
C MET A 147 0.63 8.11 -12.72
N GLY A 148 0.03 7.09 -12.11
CA GLY A 148 -1.31 6.60 -12.44
C GLY A 148 -2.27 6.74 -11.26
N VAL A 149 -3.57 6.82 -11.57
CA VAL A 149 -4.63 6.72 -10.57
C VAL A 149 -5.08 5.26 -10.50
N PRO A 150 -5.17 4.65 -9.30
CA PRO A 150 -5.70 3.30 -9.14
C PRO A 150 -7.14 3.19 -9.67
N GLU A 151 -7.41 2.13 -10.45
CA GLU A 151 -8.77 1.82 -10.88
C GLU A 151 -9.57 1.23 -9.71
N MET A 152 -10.86 1.58 -9.64
CA MET A 152 -11.74 1.10 -8.58
C MET A 152 -12.06 -0.40 -8.81
N PRO A 153 -11.74 -1.29 -7.86
CA PRO A 153 -12.07 -2.69 -8.01
C PRO A 153 -13.59 -2.90 -8.01
N SER A 154 -14.06 -3.94 -8.72
CA SER A 154 -15.48 -4.30 -8.86
C SER A 154 -16.06 -4.94 -7.58
N VAL A 155 -15.86 -4.30 -6.44
CA VAL A 155 -16.39 -4.72 -5.13
C VAL A 155 -17.59 -3.84 -4.77
N SER A 156 -18.68 -4.48 -4.33
CA SER A 156 -19.90 -3.79 -3.92
C SER A 156 -19.73 -3.19 -2.53
N TRP A 157 -19.00 -2.08 -2.43
CA TRP A 157 -18.81 -1.33 -1.21
C TRP A 157 -19.14 0.15 -1.45
N THR A 158 -19.79 0.78 -0.47
CA THR A 158 -20.14 2.21 -0.50
C THR A 158 -19.49 2.93 0.67
N GLY A 159 -19.06 4.17 0.45
CA GLY A 159 -18.44 5.02 1.45
C GLY A 159 -17.14 5.70 1.00
N GLU A 160 -16.47 6.31 1.97
CA GLU A 160 -15.16 6.96 1.79
C GLU A 160 -14.06 6.16 2.49
N ALA A 161 -12.96 5.93 1.77
CA ALA A 161 -11.82 5.19 2.25
C ALA A 161 -10.52 5.91 1.89
N THR A 162 -9.64 6.04 2.87
CA THR A 162 -8.32 6.67 2.68
C THR A 162 -7.22 5.65 2.97
N PHE A 163 -6.32 5.46 2.02
CA PHE A 163 -5.15 4.58 2.13
C PHE A 163 -3.87 5.40 2.13
N HIS A 164 -3.06 5.24 3.17
CA HIS A 164 -1.70 5.75 3.23
C HIS A 164 -0.74 4.72 2.65
N VAL A 165 0.08 5.15 1.71
CA VAL A 165 1.02 4.27 1.02
C VAL A 165 2.43 4.82 1.14
N VAL A 166 3.34 3.95 1.55
CA VAL A 166 4.78 4.21 1.53
C VAL A 166 5.40 3.27 0.50
N ALA A 167 6.01 3.82 -0.54
CA ALA A 167 6.63 3.03 -1.59
C ALA A 167 8.13 3.27 -1.65
N ASP A 168 8.89 2.18 -1.77
CA ASP A 168 10.33 2.22 -2.02
C ASP A 168 10.59 1.93 -3.50
N VAL A 169 11.24 2.88 -4.15
CA VAL A 169 11.67 2.81 -5.55
C VAL A 169 13.14 2.43 -5.60
N ARG A 170 13.48 1.47 -6.44
CA ARG A 170 14.85 1.15 -6.83
C ARG A 170 14.97 1.07 -8.34
N ALA A 171 16.05 1.62 -8.88
CA ALA A 171 16.36 1.55 -10.31
C ALA A 171 15.19 1.99 -11.21
N GLY A 172 14.44 3.02 -10.81
CA GLY A 172 13.33 3.52 -11.64
C GLY A 172 11.95 2.90 -11.35
N ARG A 173 11.87 1.85 -10.53
CA ARG A 173 10.65 1.04 -10.32
C ARG A 173 10.34 0.84 -8.84
N VAL A 174 9.06 0.75 -8.51
CA VAL A 174 8.59 0.43 -7.16
C VAL A 174 8.91 -1.04 -6.85
N VAL A 175 9.71 -1.28 -5.81
CA VAL A 175 10.13 -2.63 -5.37
C VAL A 175 9.33 -3.09 -4.14
N SER A 176 9.03 -2.16 -3.24
CA SER A 176 8.27 -2.43 -2.02
C SER A 176 7.18 -1.39 -1.84
N THR A 177 6.02 -1.84 -1.37
CA THR A 177 4.86 -0.99 -1.06
C THR A 177 4.30 -1.41 0.29
N GLU A 178 4.23 -0.46 1.21
CA GLU A 178 3.53 -0.61 2.49
C GLU A 178 2.23 0.18 2.44
N ILE A 179 1.09 -0.52 2.48
CA ILE A 179 -0.24 0.07 2.36
C ILE A 179 -0.96 -0.05 3.71
N ARG A 180 -1.43 1.08 4.23
CA ARG A 180 -2.19 1.16 5.48
C ARG A 180 -3.52 1.88 5.24
N ALA A 181 -4.62 1.26 5.64
CA ALA A 181 -5.92 1.92 5.61
C ALA A 181 -6.02 2.87 6.82
N LEU A 182 -6.21 4.16 6.57
CA LEU A 182 -6.38 5.19 7.60
C LEU A 182 -7.85 5.34 8.01
N GLN A 183 -8.75 5.27 7.04
CA GLN A 183 -10.18 5.53 7.23
C GLN A 183 -11.03 4.61 6.34
N GLY A 184 -12.20 4.22 6.84
CA GLY A 184 -13.19 3.40 6.12
C GLY A 184 -13.50 2.08 6.84
N SER A 185 -14.78 1.82 7.13
CA SER A 185 -15.23 0.52 7.65
C SER A 185 -15.43 -0.47 6.50
N MET A 186 -14.32 -0.93 5.93
CA MET A 186 -14.32 -1.93 4.86
C MET A 186 -14.07 -3.34 5.41
N ASP A 187 -14.70 -4.34 4.81
CA ASP A 187 -14.41 -5.73 5.10
C ASP A 187 -13.00 -6.11 4.60
N ALA A 188 -12.46 -7.22 5.12
CA ALA A 188 -11.10 -7.65 4.81
C ALA A 188 -10.90 -8.00 3.33
N ARG A 189 -11.95 -8.42 2.62
CA ARG A 189 -11.88 -8.76 1.19
C ARG A 189 -11.82 -7.48 0.36
N THR A 190 -12.67 -6.50 0.64
CA THR A 190 -12.65 -5.17 0.01
C THR A 190 -11.31 -4.48 0.24
N ARG A 191 -10.80 -4.48 1.48
CA ARG A 191 -9.48 -3.91 1.79
C ARG A 191 -8.37 -4.50 0.94
N ARG A 192 -8.33 -5.84 0.81
CA ARG A 192 -7.33 -6.54 -0.01
C ARG A 192 -7.49 -6.19 -1.49
N ALA A 193 -8.70 -6.08 -1.99
CA ALA A 193 -8.96 -5.69 -3.38
C ALA A 193 -8.41 -4.30 -3.70
N PHE A 194 -8.68 -3.30 -2.84
CA PHE A 194 -8.12 -1.96 -2.98
C PHE A 194 -6.60 -1.94 -2.85
N SER A 195 -6.03 -2.62 -1.84
CA SER A 195 -4.57 -2.71 -1.70
C SER A 195 -3.91 -3.30 -2.94
N ASN A 196 -4.49 -4.36 -3.54
CA ASN A 196 -3.97 -4.96 -4.77
C ASN A 196 -4.09 -4.03 -5.98
N ALA A 197 -5.19 -3.27 -6.10
CA ALA A 197 -5.37 -2.31 -7.18
C ALA A 197 -4.32 -1.19 -7.11
N ILE A 198 -4.09 -0.65 -5.90
CA ILE A 198 -3.06 0.36 -5.64
C ILE A 198 -1.67 -0.18 -5.97
N ASP A 199 -1.31 -1.36 -5.45
CA ASP A 199 -0.01 -1.98 -5.69
C ASP A 199 0.25 -2.24 -7.18
N THR A 200 -0.78 -2.71 -7.90
CA THR A 200 -0.69 -2.95 -9.35
C THR A 200 -0.40 -1.67 -10.12
N VAL A 201 -1.09 -0.57 -9.80
CA VAL A 201 -0.87 0.72 -10.48
C VAL A 201 0.48 1.32 -10.12
N LEU A 202 0.92 1.24 -8.86
CA LEU A 202 2.25 1.71 -8.45
C LEU A 202 3.35 0.95 -9.19
N LYS A 203 3.24 -0.37 -9.35
CA LYS A 203 4.26 -1.16 -10.07
C LYS A 203 4.25 -0.93 -11.58
N GLN A 204 3.08 -0.70 -12.18
CA GLN A 204 2.93 -0.64 -13.64
C GLN A 204 3.05 0.77 -14.21
N ARG A 205 2.48 1.77 -13.53
CA ARG A 205 2.32 3.13 -14.06
C ARG A 205 3.31 4.13 -13.47
N TYR A 206 3.88 3.86 -12.29
CA TYR A 206 4.81 4.79 -11.68
C TYR A 206 6.22 4.57 -12.22
N VAL A 207 6.83 5.67 -12.65
CA VAL A 207 8.22 5.70 -13.12
C VAL A 207 8.92 6.86 -12.45
N CYS A 208 9.84 6.54 -11.54
CA CYS A 208 10.52 7.54 -10.73
C CYS A 208 12.03 7.34 -10.86
N PRO A 209 12.78 8.22 -11.56
CA PRO A 209 14.22 8.06 -11.74
C PRO A 209 14.94 7.98 -10.38
N GLY A 210 15.93 7.09 -10.28
CA GLY A 210 16.74 6.92 -9.08
C GLY A 210 16.15 5.97 -8.03
N ASP A 211 16.67 6.10 -6.82
CA ASP A 211 16.31 5.32 -5.63
C ASP A 211 15.72 6.26 -4.59
N HIS A 212 14.42 6.14 -4.34
CA HIS A 212 13.70 7.05 -3.47
C HIS A 212 12.63 6.31 -2.67
N ARG A 213 12.26 6.89 -1.54
CA ARG A 213 11.10 6.49 -0.76
C ARG A 213 10.09 7.62 -0.82
N PHE A 214 8.85 7.31 -1.17
CA PHE A 214 7.78 8.32 -1.24
C PHE A 214 6.55 7.90 -0.44
N GLN A 215 5.78 8.91 -0.04
CA GLN A 215 4.50 8.76 0.65
C GLN A 215 3.37 9.38 -0.13
N GLN A 216 2.26 8.65 -0.26
CA GLN A 216 1.07 9.11 -0.96
C GLN A 216 -0.20 8.59 -0.30
N ASP A 217 -1.18 9.47 -0.17
CA ASP A 217 -2.52 9.10 0.27
C ASP A 217 -3.45 8.96 -0.94
N PHE A 218 -4.25 7.89 -0.95
CA PHE A 218 -5.30 7.65 -1.93
C PHE A 218 -6.66 7.69 -1.25
N ALA A 219 -7.53 8.59 -1.70
CA ALA A 219 -8.91 8.67 -1.26
C ALA A 219 -9.84 8.07 -2.31
N PHE A 220 -10.66 7.11 -1.92
CA PHE A 220 -11.72 6.52 -2.73
C PHE A 220 -13.07 6.92 -2.15
N ARG A 221 -13.96 7.39 -3.01
CA ARG A 221 -15.34 7.71 -2.67
C ARG A 221 -16.25 6.93 -3.60
N VAL A 222 -17.18 6.17 -3.03
CA VAL A 222 -18.18 5.39 -3.76
C VAL A 222 -19.55 5.74 -3.20
N ASP A 223 -20.40 6.31 -4.06
CA ASP A 223 -21.78 6.67 -3.75
C ASP A 223 -22.74 5.46 -3.86
#